data_AF-A0A953ERI4-F1
#
_entry.id   AF-A0A953ERI4-F1
#
_cell.length_a   1.000
_cell.length_b   1.000
_cell.length_c   1.000
_cell.angle_alpha   90.00
_cell.angle_beta   90.00
_cell.angle_gamma   90.00
#
_symmetry.space_group_name_H-M   'P 1'
#
loop_
_entity.id
_entity.type
_entity.pdbx_description
1 polymer ?
#
loop_
_entity_poly.entity_id
_entity_poly.type
_entity_poly.pdbx_seq_one_letter_code
_entity_poly.pdbx_strand_id
1 'polypeptide(L)'
;MPRMQVYLPDDLYDEVKQRGISPSEMLQRALRVELHRSALQEAADRYVTELIEEVGDPSEAAAAKAESIARRLAAHRPATSAG
;
A
#
# COMPACT_ATOMS: atom_id res chain seq x y z
N MET A 1 15.64 4.19 24.67
CA MET A 1 15.50 4.14 23.21
C MET A 1 16.69 4.85 22.57
N PRO A 2 17.21 4.38 21.42
CA PRO A 2 18.26 5.10 20.69
C PRO A 2 17.75 6.49 20.26
N ARG A 3 18.63 7.49 20.31
CA ARG A 3 18.32 8.87 19.89
C ARG A 3 18.75 9.04 18.44
N MET A 4 17.81 9.43 17.58
CA MET A 4 18.06 9.76 16.18
C MET A 4 17.76 11.24 15.97
N GLN A 5 18.70 11.96 15.34
CA GLN A 5 18.48 13.34 14.90
C GLN A 5 18.12 13.30 13.42
N VAL A 6 17.01 13.96 13.06
CA VAL A 6 16.51 14.03 11.68
C VAL A 6 16.27 15.49 11.32
N TYR A 7 16.61 15.84 10.09
CA TYR A 7 16.27 17.14 9.54
C TYR A 7 14.83 17.12 9.03
N LEU A 8 14.10 18.18 9.34
CA LEU A 8 12.72 18.36 8.92
C LEU A 8 12.66 19.61 8.03
N PRO A 9 12.06 19.52 6.83
CA PRO A 9 11.74 20.69 6.02
C PRO A 9 10.97 21.76 6.82
N ASP A 10 11.24 23.03 6.52
CA ASP A 10 10.74 24.17 7.29
C ASP A 10 9.20 24.20 7.36
N ASP A 11 8.53 23.84 6.26
CA ASP A 11 7.06 23.75 6.18
C ASP A 11 6.49 22.72 7.16
N LEU A 12 7.11 21.55 7.25
CA LEU A 12 6.69 20.51 8.19
C LEU A 12 7.02 20.87 9.64
N TYR A 13 8.13 21.57 9.88
CA TYR A 13 8.48 22.07 11.20
C TYR A 13 7.43 23.05 11.72
N ASP A 14 7.06 24.03 10.90
CA ASP A 14 6.06 25.03 11.26
C ASP A 14 4.70 24.40 11.51
N GLU A 15 4.29 23.42 10.69
CA GLU A 15 3.02 22.71 10.83
C GLU A 15 2.94 21.93 12.15
N VAL A 16 4.01 21.20 12.50
CA VAL A 16 4.09 20.43 13.76
C VAL A 16 4.05 21.36 14.96
N LYS A 17 4.75 22.49 14.88
CA LYS A 17 4.78 23.52 15.93
C LYS A 17 3.42 24.18 16.14
N GLN A 18 2.74 24.57 15.06
CA GLN A 18 1.41 25.19 15.12
C GLN A 18 0.36 24.26 15.73
N ARG A 19 0.44 22.96 15.44
CA ARG A 19 -0.50 21.95 15.93
C ARG A 19 -0.16 21.39 17.32
N GLY A 20 1.00 21.76 17.89
CA GLY A 20 1.46 21.25 19.18
C GLY A 20 1.70 19.73 19.19
N ILE A 21 2.01 19.14 18.04
CA ILE A 21 2.21 17.69 17.91
C ILE A 21 3.61 17.33 18.40
N SER A 22 3.74 16.23 19.14
CA SER A 22 5.04 15.67 19.49
C SER A 22 5.72 15.09 18.24
N PRO A 23 6.86 15.66 17.77
CA PRO A 23 7.51 15.19 16.54
C PRO A 23 7.97 13.74 16.68
N SER A 24 8.42 13.34 17.87
CA SER A 24 8.92 12.00 18.14
C SER A 24 7.80 10.95 18.07
N GLU A 25 6.63 11.24 18.62
CA GLU A 25 5.48 10.32 18.57
C GLU A 25 4.90 10.22 17.16
N MET A 26 4.78 11.36 16.47
CA MET A 26 4.33 11.41 15.08
C MET A 26 5.26 10.60 14.18
N LEU A 27 6.57 10.82 14.28
CA LEU A 27 7.57 10.09 13.50
C LEU A 27 7.54 8.59 13.81
N GLN A 28 7.44 8.20 15.09
CA GLN A 28 7.32 6.79 15.45
C GLN A 28 6.08 6.13 14.85
N ARG A 29 4.93 6.81 14.87
CA ARG A 29 3.71 6.29 14.27
C ARG A 29 3.84 6.17 12.75
N ALA A 30 4.36 7.21 12.09
CA ALA A 30 4.58 7.22 10.66
C ALA A 30 5.54 6.10 10.23
N LEU A 31 6.68 5.94 10.92
CA LEU A 31 7.65 4.90 10.63
C LEU A 31 7.05 3.50 10.78
N ARG A 32 6.24 3.23 11.81
CA ARG A 32 5.59 1.91 11.95
C ARG A 32 4.65 1.61 10.79
N VAL A 33 3.87 2.60 10.36
CA VAL A 33 2.94 2.46 9.23
C VAL A 33 3.71 2.21 7.94
N GLU A 34 4.76 3.00 7.69
CA GLU A 34 5.53 2.87 6.46
C GLU A 34 6.30 1.55 6.41
N LEU A 35 7.00 1.16 7.48
CA LEU A 35 7.71 -0.11 7.54
C LEU A 35 6.76 -1.30 7.36
N HIS A 36 5.57 -1.24 7.95
CA HIS A 36 4.57 -2.29 7.75
C HIS A 36 4.08 -2.34 6.29
N ARG A 37 3.82 -1.18 5.69
CA ARG A 37 3.43 -1.09 4.28
C ARG A 37 4.52 -1.64 3.36
N SER A 38 5.78 -1.24 3.55
CA SER A 38 6.91 -1.74 2.76
C SER A 38 7.05 -3.25 2.90
N ALA A 39 6.94 -3.80 4.11
CA ALA A 39 7.02 -5.23 4.34
C ALA A 39 5.89 -6.01 3.63
N LEU A 40 4.67 -5.47 3.60
CA LEU A 40 3.56 -6.07 2.85
C LEU A 40 3.79 -6.02 1.34
N GLN A 41 4.35 -4.92 0.84
CA GLN A 41 4.68 -4.79 -0.58
C GLN A 41 5.78 -5.77 -0.99
N GLU A 42 6.85 -5.89 -0.20
CA GLU A 42 7.90 -6.88 -0.43
C GLU A 42 7.36 -8.32 -0.39
N ALA A 43 6.44 -8.60 0.52
CA ALA A 43 5.78 -9.91 0.60
C ALA A 43 4.90 -10.18 -0.62
N ALA A 44 4.18 -9.17 -1.11
CA ALA A 44 3.36 -9.27 -2.32
C ALA A 44 4.23 -9.49 -3.57
N ASP A 45 5.32 -8.76 -3.71
CA ASP A 45 6.26 -8.89 -4.83
C ASP A 45 6.89 -10.30 -4.86
N ARG A 46 7.29 -10.80 -3.68
CA ARG A 46 7.79 -12.18 -3.55
C ARG A 46 6.72 -13.19 -3.94
N TYR A 47 5.51 -13.05 -3.42
CA TYR A 47 4.40 -13.94 -3.73
C TYR A 47 4.08 -13.99 -5.22
N VAL A 48 4.05 -12.83 -5.90
CA VAL A 48 3.82 -12.76 -7.35
C VAL A 48 4.94 -13.46 -8.10
N THR A 49 6.19 -13.30 -7.67
CA THR A 49 7.35 -13.98 -8.27
C THR A 49 7.21 -15.50 -8.12
N GLU A 50 6.97 -15.99 -6.91
CA GLU A 50 6.77 -17.43 -6.62
C GLU A 50 5.59 -18.00 -7.43
N LEU A 51 4.51 -17.23 -7.59
CA LEU A 51 3.36 -17.66 -8.37
C LEU A 51 3.70 -17.78 -9.87
N ILE A 52 4.44 -16.82 -10.43
CA ILE A 52 4.90 -16.89 -11.82
C ILE A 52 5.83 -18.09 -12.02
N GLU A 53 6.69 -18.41 -11.06
CA GLU A 53 7.52 -19.62 -11.11
C GLU A 53 6.68 -20.91 -11.09
N GLU A 54 5.59 -20.93 -10.33
CA GLU A 54 4.68 -22.09 -10.22
C GLU A 54 3.82 -22.29 -11.47
N VAL A 55 3.18 -21.22 -11.98
CA VAL A 55 2.16 -21.34 -13.03
C VAL A 55 2.60 -20.79 -14.40
N GLY A 56 3.78 -20.17 -14.48
CA GLY A 56 4.29 -19.48 -15.66
C GLY A 56 3.77 -18.05 -15.81
N ASP A 57 4.40 -17.28 -16.70
CA ASP A 57 4.00 -15.91 -16.99
C ASP A 57 2.58 -15.81 -17.58
N PRO A 58 1.81 -14.76 -17.22
CA PRO A 58 0.51 -14.53 -17.82
C PRO A 58 0.65 -14.14 -19.29
N SER A 59 0.18 -15.02 -20.20
CA SER A 59 0.09 -14.68 -21.63
C SER A 59 -0.92 -13.55 -21.88
N GLU A 60 -0.70 -12.76 -22.95
CA GLU A 60 -1.62 -11.69 -23.37
C GLU A 60 -3.07 -12.19 -23.58
N ALA A 61 -3.22 -13.39 -24.15
CA ALA A 61 -4.53 -14.01 -24.35
C ALA A 61 -5.22 -14.35 -23.02
N ALA A 62 -4.46 -14.84 -22.03
CA ALA A 62 -4.99 -15.11 -20.69
C ALA A 62 -5.39 -13.82 -19.98
N ALA A 63 -4.57 -12.76 -20.09
CA ALA A 63 -4.87 -11.44 -19.53
C ALA A 63 -6.14 -10.84 -20.15
N ALA A 64 -6.28 -10.86 -21.47
CA ALA A 64 -7.47 -10.36 -22.18
C ALA A 64 -8.75 -11.13 -21.79
N LYS A 65 -8.64 -12.46 -21.63
CA LYS A 65 -9.74 -13.30 -21.15
C LYS A 65 -10.12 -12.96 -19.70
N ALA A 66 -9.13 -12.82 -18.82
CA ALA A 66 -9.36 -12.45 -17.42
C ALA A 66 -10.04 -11.08 -17.30
N GLU A 67 -9.60 -10.10 -18.08
CA GLU A 67 -10.21 -8.76 -18.11
C GLU A 67 -11.66 -8.79 -18.62
N SER A 68 -11.94 -9.59 -19.66
CA SER A 68 -13.31 -9.81 -20.15
C SER A 68 -14.23 -10.40 -19.06
N ILE A 69 -13.72 -11.38 -18.31
CA ILE A 69 -14.44 -11.98 -17.17
C ILE A 69 -14.67 -10.93 -16.08
N ALA A 70 -13.65 -10.17 -15.69
CA ALA A 70 -13.75 -9.13 -14.67
C ALA A 70 -14.78 -8.05 -15.04
N ARG A 71 -14.76 -7.58 -16.30
CA ARG A 71 -15.75 -6.64 -16.83
C ARG A 71 -17.17 -7.20 -16.74
N ARG A 72 -17.37 -8.46 -17.13
CA ARG A 72 -18.68 -9.11 -17.05
C ARG A 72 -19.17 -9.20 -15.61
N LEU A 73 -18.31 -9.58 -14.67
CA LEU A 73 -18.64 -9.65 -13.24
C LEU A 73 -18.99 -8.28 -12.65
N ALA A 74 -18.23 -7.23 -13.01
CA ALA A 74 -18.52 -5.86 -12.58
C ALA A 74 -19.87 -5.37 -13.10
N ALA A 75 -20.19 -5.67 -14.37
CA ALA A 75 -21.47 -5.31 -14.99
C ALA A 75 -22.68 -6.07 -14.39
N HIS A 76 -22.45 -7.26 -13.84
CA HIS A 76 -23.49 -8.10 -13.22
C HIS A 76 -23.54 -7.95 -11.70
N ARG A 77 -22.79 -7.00 -11.10
CA ARG A 77 -22.85 -6.76 -9.66
C ARG A 77 -24.24 -6.19 -9.34
N PRO A 78 -25.14 -6.94 -8.68
CA PRO A 78 -26.42 -6.39 -8.28
C PRO A 78 -26.15 -5.19 -7.38
N ALA A 79 -26.95 -4.14 -7.52
CA ALA A 79 -26.92 -3.02 -6.58
C ALA A 79 -27.06 -3.62 -5.18
N THR A 80 -25.98 -3.61 -4.39
CA THR A 80 -26.05 -3.99 -2.99
C THR A 80 -27.14 -3.10 -2.39
N SER A 81 -28.26 -3.70 -2.01
CA SER A 81 -29.29 -3.02 -1.24
C SER A 81 -28.61 -2.54 0.04
N ALA A 82 -28.36 -1.24 0.11
CA ALA A 82 -28.04 -0.57 1.34
C ALA A 82 -29.24 -0.77 2.28
N GLY A 83 -29.03 -1.53 3.34
CA GLY A 83 -29.88 -1.58 4.53
C GLY A 83 -29.14 -0.90 5.67
#